data_AF-A0A7C1XDL5-F1
#
_entry.id   AF-A0A7C1XDL5-F1
#
_cell.length_a   1.000
_cell.length_b   1.000
_cell.length_c   1.000
_cell.angle_alpha   90.00
_cell.angle_beta   90.00
_cell.angle_gamma   90.00
#
_symmetry.space_group_name_H-M   'P 1'
#
loop_
_entity.id
_entity.type
_entity.pdbx_description
1 polymer ?
#
loop_
_entity_poly.entity_id
_entity_poly.type
_entity_poly.pdbx_seq_one_letter_code
_entity_poly.pdbx_strand_id
1 'polypeptide(L)'
;MSRGRRQKPEIIEGDAELRLNLFILAALYVLVGLLINPLIDWLLSQGVASDPASLQEAARRKAFVATIVHASWRAVPVLLIFWFAFRIYASARLPPGGMKRFPFSVVCIRGRTAKMFALVLMVVCTGLLSREVLVLVRNALA
;
A
#
# COMPACT_ATOMS: atom_id res chain seq x y z
N MET A 1 -25.48 32.64 20.43
CA MET A 1 -24.36 31.71 20.78
C MET A 1 -24.94 30.42 21.34
N SER A 2 -25.23 29.43 20.48
CA SER A 2 -25.75 28.12 20.91
C SER A 2 -24.58 27.22 21.31
N ARG A 3 -24.55 26.84 22.60
CA ARG A 3 -23.54 25.98 23.21
C ARG A 3 -23.52 24.61 22.53
N GLY A 4 -22.32 24.18 22.13
CA GLY A 4 -22.07 22.90 21.48
C GLY A 4 -22.57 21.73 22.32
N ARG A 5 -23.60 21.05 21.81
CA ARG A 5 -23.93 19.68 22.24
C ARG A 5 -22.70 18.83 21.89
N ARG A 6 -21.93 18.43 22.91
CA ARG A 6 -20.93 17.36 22.79
C ARG A 6 -21.68 16.09 22.38
N GLN A 7 -21.82 15.85 21.07
CA GLN A 7 -22.29 14.57 20.57
C GLN A 7 -21.33 13.51 21.10
N LYS A 8 -21.87 12.49 21.78
CA LYS A 8 -21.09 11.35 22.24
C LYS A 8 -20.31 10.79 21.04
N PRO A 9 -19.02 10.45 21.20
CA PRO A 9 -18.25 9.85 20.12
C PRO A 9 -18.98 8.59 19.66
N GLU A 10 -19.46 8.59 18.42
CA GLU A 10 -20.07 7.42 17.80
C GLU A 10 -18.93 6.45 17.49
N ILE A 11 -18.85 5.35 18.24
CA ILE A 11 -17.86 4.31 18.04
C ILE A 11 -18.48 3.27 17.11
N ILE A 12 -17.79 2.95 16.03
CA ILE A 12 -18.14 1.78 15.21
C ILE A 12 -17.38 0.60 15.81
N GLU A 13 -18.12 -0.45 16.17
CA GLU A 13 -17.53 -1.67 16.72
C GLU A 13 -16.74 -2.42 15.65
N GLY A 14 -15.60 -2.97 16.07
CA GLY A 14 -14.75 -3.77 15.20
C GLY A 14 -15.38 -5.13 14.88
N ASP A 15 -15.36 -5.51 13.61
CA ASP A 15 -15.82 -6.82 13.13
C ASP A 15 -14.65 -7.82 13.13
N ALA A 16 -14.83 -8.96 13.81
CA ALA A 16 -13.82 -9.99 13.95
C ALA A 16 -13.52 -10.72 12.63
N GLU A 17 -14.53 -10.91 11.77
CA GLU A 17 -14.36 -11.56 10.46
C GLU A 17 -13.52 -10.68 9.53
N LEU A 18 -13.80 -9.38 9.50
CA LEU A 18 -13.00 -8.43 8.72
C LEU A 18 -11.54 -8.38 9.19
N ARG A 19 -11.32 -8.52 10.50
CA ARG A 19 -9.99 -8.55 11.09
C ARG A 19 -9.20 -9.78 10.67
N LEU A 20 -9.85 -10.96 10.67
CA LEU A 20 -9.26 -12.18 10.16
C LEU A 20 -8.91 -12.05 8.67
N ASN A 21 -9.82 -11.54 7.85
CA ASN A 21 -9.58 -11.31 6.43
C ASN A 21 -8.42 -10.35 6.18
N LEU A 22 -8.30 -9.29 6.99
CA LEU A 22 -7.16 -8.37 6.93
C LEU A 22 -5.84 -9.09 7.24
N PHE A 23 -5.81 -9.95 8.27
CA PHE A 23 -4.61 -10.72 8.60
C PHE A 23 -4.27 -11.76 7.52
N ILE A 24 -5.27 -12.42 6.93
CA ILE A 24 -5.06 -13.34 5.80
C ILE A 24 -4.46 -12.57 4.62
N LEU A 25 -5.02 -11.40 4.29
CA LEU A 25 -4.52 -10.57 3.18
C LEU A 25 -3.09 -10.08 3.45
N ALA A 26 -2.77 -9.70 4.69
CA ALA A 26 -1.41 -9.34 5.09
C ALA A 26 -0.45 -10.53 5.01
N ALA A 27 -0.86 -11.72 5.45
CA ALA A 27 -0.07 -12.94 5.36
C ALA A 27 0.19 -13.33 3.89
N LEU A 28 -0.83 -13.26 3.04
CA LEU A 28 -0.69 -13.48 1.60
C LEU A 28 0.25 -12.45 0.96
N TYR A 29 0.18 -11.19 1.36
CA TYR A 29 1.11 -10.17 0.90
C TYR A 29 2.56 -10.56 1.28
N VAL A 30 2.82 -10.92 2.53
CA VAL A 30 4.18 -11.35 2.92
C VAL A 30 4.61 -12.60 2.15
N LEU A 31 3.74 -13.59 2.01
CA LEU A 31 4.03 -14.84 1.29
C LEU A 31 4.40 -14.60 -0.17
N VAL A 32 3.61 -13.80 -0.90
CA VAL A 32 3.91 -13.43 -2.28
C VAL A 32 5.23 -12.67 -2.35
N GLY A 33 5.47 -11.74 -1.41
CA GLY A 33 6.72 -11.00 -1.31
C GLY A 33 7.96 -11.90 -1.20
N LEU A 34 7.86 -13.00 -0.42
CA LEU A 34 8.93 -13.99 -0.28
C LEU A 34 9.13 -14.82 -1.56
N LEU A 35 8.06 -15.05 -2.33
CA LEU A 35 8.10 -15.84 -3.56
C LEU A 35 8.56 -15.03 -4.79
N ILE A 36 8.58 -13.70 -4.74
CA ILE A 36 9.00 -12.86 -5.86
C ILE A 36 10.41 -13.22 -6.35
N ASN A 37 11.37 -13.35 -5.44
CA ASN A 37 12.76 -13.61 -5.82
C ASN A 37 12.96 -14.97 -6.51
N PRO A 38 12.49 -16.12 -5.96
CA PRO A 38 12.59 -17.40 -6.66
C PRO A 38 11.79 -17.42 -7.97
N LEU A 39 10.67 -16.69 -8.05
CA LEU A 39 9.90 -16.58 -9.29
C LEU A 39 10.68 -15.83 -10.38
N ILE A 40 11.35 -14.73 -10.03
CA ILE A 40 12.22 -13.98 -10.95
C ILE A 40 13.38 -14.87 -11.41
N ASP A 41 13.98 -15.62 -10.49
CA ASP A 41 15.10 -16.53 -10.80
C ASP A 41 14.68 -17.63 -11.75
N TRP A 42 13.53 -18.26 -11.48
CA TRP A 42 12.96 -19.25 -12.37
C TRP A 42 12.68 -18.67 -13.76
N LEU A 43 12.03 -17.50 -13.84
CA LEU A 43 11.69 -16.84 -15.11
C LEU A 43 12.94 -16.50 -15.95
N LEU A 44 14.00 -16.01 -15.31
CA LEU A 44 15.22 -15.58 -15.99
C LEU A 44 16.19 -16.74 -16.27
N SER A 45 16.03 -17.88 -15.62
CA SER A 45 16.88 -19.06 -15.83
C SER A 45 16.63 -19.82 -17.13
N GLN A 46 15.50 -19.59 -17.83
CA GLN A 46 15.05 -20.42 -18.95
C GLN A 46 15.80 -20.23 -20.29
N GLY A 47 16.86 -19.43 -20.34
CA GLY A 47 17.56 -19.13 -21.61
C GLY A 47 18.97 -18.58 -21.49
N VAL A 48 19.64 -18.81 -20.35
CA VAL A 48 21.00 -18.28 -20.12
C VAL A 48 22.02 -19.30 -20.59
N ALA A 49 22.82 -18.94 -21.59
CA ALA A 49 23.99 -19.72 -22.00
C ALA A 49 25.06 -19.69 -20.89
N SER A 50 25.92 -20.70 -20.83
CA SER A 50 26.96 -20.80 -19.78
C SER A 50 28.18 -19.87 -20.00
N ASP A 51 28.09 -18.93 -20.94
CA ASP A 51 29.20 -18.06 -21.32
C ASP A 51 29.34 -16.87 -20.33
N PRO A 52 30.55 -16.49 -19.87
CA PRO A 52 30.72 -15.45 -18.85
C PRO A 52 30.11 -14.08 -19.20
N ALA A 53 30.11 -13.69 -20.47
CA ALA A 53 29.49 -12.46 -20.93
C ALA A 53 27.96 -12.50 -20.79
N SER A 54 27.35 -13.63 -21.18
CA SER A 54 25.90 -13.86 -21.05
C SER A 54 25.43 -13.94 -19.60
N LEU A 55 26.28 -14.44 -18.69
CA LEU A 55 26.01 -14.45 -17.25
C LEU A 55 26.00 -13.04 -16.65
N GLN A 56 26.89 -12.15 -17.09
CA GLN A 56 26.90 -10.76 -16.64
C GLN A 56 25.68 -9.97 -17.12
N GLU A 57 25.26 -10.18 -18.37
CA GLU A 57 24.03 -9.57 -18.88
C GLU A 57 22.78 -10.09 -18.17
N ALA A 58 22.70 -11.39 -17.91
CA ALA A 58 21.61 -12.00 -17.15
C ALA A 58 21.52 -11.42 -15.73
N ALA A 59 22.66 -11.20 -15.06
CA ALA A 59 22.71 -10.58 -13.74
C ALA A 59 22.21 -9.13 -13.75
N ARG A 60 22.59 -8.32 -14.76
CA ARG A 60 22.09 -6.94 -14.92
C ARG A 60 20.58 -6.92 -15.16
N ARG A 61 20.08 -7.78 -16.06
CA ARG A 61 18.63 -7.92 -16.32
C ARG A 61 17.87 -8.33 -15.07
N LYS A 62 18.40 -9.29 -14.30
CA LYS A 62 17.83 -9.71 -13.02
C LYS A 62 17.74 -8.55 -12.03
N ALA A 63 18.81 -7.77 -11.87
CA ALA A 63 18.81 -6.62 -10.96
C ALA A 63 17.75 -5.58 -11.36
N PHE A 64 17.61 -5.30 -12.66
CA PHE A 64 16.61 -4.37 -13.19
C PHE A 64 15.17 -4.88 -12.95
N VAL A 65 14.89 -6.13 -13.34
CA VAL A 65 13.57 -6.75 -13.16
C VAL A 65 13.20 -6.83 -11.68
N ALA A 66 14.13 -7.27 -10.83
CA ALA A 66 13.91 -7.32 -9.39
C ALA A 66 13.60 -5.96 -8.79
N THR A 67 14.28 -4.90 -9.24
CA THR A 67 13.97 -3.53 -8.82
C THR A 67 12.52 -3.16 -9.15
N ILE A 68 12.09 -3.37 -10.40
CA ILE A 68 10.73 -3.03 -10.85
C ILE A 68 9.69 -3.80 -10.06
N VAL A 69 9.86 -5.10 -9.93
CA VAL A 69 8.89 -5.97 -9.25
C VAL A 69 8.81 -5.61 -7.77
N HIS A 70 9.94 -5.41 -7.09
CA HIS A 70 9.92 -5.03 -5.67
C HIS A 70 9.37 -3.63 -5.41
N ALA A 71 9.69 -2.64 -6.25
CA ALA A 71 9.11 -1.30 -6.13
C ALA A 71 7.59 -1.35 -6.34
N SER A 72 7.13 -2.08 -7.36
CA SER A 72 5.69 -2.26 -7.61
C SER A 72 5.01 -2.97 -6.44
N TRP A 73 5.64 -4.01 -5.89
CA TRP A 73 5.13 -4.75 -4.74
C TRP A 73 4.99 -3.89 -3.48
N ARG A 74 5.97 -3.01 -3.21
CA ARG A 74 5.93 -2.06 -2.09
C ARG A 74 4.91 -0.94 -2.28
N ALA A 75 4.61 -0.58 -3.53
CA ALA A 75 3.60 0.45 -3.83
C ALA A 75 2.18 -0.01 -3.50
N VAL A 76 1.87 -1.31 -3.57
CA VAL A 76 0.53 -1.88 -3.31
C VAL A 76 -0.08 -1.42 -1.97
N PRO A 77 0.56 -1.63 -0.80
CA PRO A 77 -0.02 -1.19 0.47
C PRO A 77 -0.19 0.34 0.55
N VAL A 78 0.73 1.10 -0.05
CA VAL A 78 0.66 2.56 -0.07
C VAL A 78 -0.53 3.04 -0.91
N LEU A 79 -0.78 2.41 -2.05
CA LEU A 79 -1.94 2.68 -2.90
C LEU A 79 -3.26 2.34 -2.19
N LEU A 80 -3.30 1.25 -1.43
CA LEU A 80 -4.48 0.87 -0.64
C LEU A 80 -4.78 1.91 0.45
N ILE A 81 -3.75 2.40 1.15
CA ILE A 81 -3.89 3.48 2.14
C ILE A 81 -4.31 4.79 1.45
N PHE A 82 -3.72 5.11 0.29
CA PHE A 82 -4.09 6.31 -0.47
C PHE A 82 -5.55 6.27 -0.91
N TRP A 83 -6.00 5.13 -1.45
CA TRP A 83 -7.40 4.91 -1.80
C TRP A 83 -8.33 5.07 -0.59
N PHE A 84 -7.94 4.52 0.56
CA PHE A 84 -8.70 4.68 1.79
C PHE A 84 -8.77 6.14 2.25
N ALA A 85 -7.65 6.86 2.20
CA ALA A 85 -7.59 8.29 2.51
C ALA A 85 -8.48 9.11 1.55
N PHE A 86 -8.45 8.79 0.25
CA PHE A 86 -9.33 9.41 -0.73
C PHE A 86 -10.82 9.19 -0.41
N ARG A 87 -11.21 7.99 0.00
CA ARG A 87 -12.58 7.69 0.44
C ARG A 87 -12.99 8.51 1.67
N ILE A 88 -12.08 8.72 2.63
CA ILE A 88 -12.33 9.59 3.80
C ILE A 88 -12.51 11.04 3.35
N TYR A 89 -11.66 11.53 2.45
CA TYR A 89 -11.74 12.89 1.92
C TYR A 89 -13.07 13.14 1.20
N ALA A 90 -13.47 12.22 0.31
CA ALA A 90 -14.70 12.31 -0.47
C ALA A 90 -15.96 12.26 0.41
N SER A 91 -15.98 11.39 1.43
CA SER A 91 -17.12 11.26 2.33
C SER A 91 -17.11 12.22 3.52
N ALA A 92 -16.03 12.98 3.71
CA ALA A 92 -15.80 13.87 4.85
C ALA A 92 -16.06 13.19 6.22
N ARG A 93 -15.82 11.87 6.29
CA ARG A 93 -16.09 11.04 7.46
C ARG A 93 -15.03 9.96 7.60
N LEU A 94 -14.58 9.72 8.82
CA LEU A 94 -13.79 8.58 9.23
C LEU A 94 -14.64 7.73 10.18
N PRO A 95 -14.80 6.42 9.97
CA PRO A 95 -14.50 5.68 8.73
C PRO A 95 -15.35 6.19 7.55
N PRO A 96 -14.91 5.95 6.30
CA PRO A 96 -15.57 6.52 5.13
C PRO A 96 -17.01 6.05 4.96
N GLY A 97 -17.85 6.94 4.42
CA GLY A 97 -19.27 6.68 4.18
C GLY A 97 -19.51 5.38 3.40
N GLY A 98 -20.43 4.55 3.91
CA GLY A 98 -20.76 3.24 3.33
C GLY A 98 -20.08 2.05 4.01
N MET A 99 -19.00 2.26 4.79
CA MET A 99 -18.40 1.21 5.61
C MET A 99 -19.07 1.18 6.99
N LYS A 100 -20.06 0.28 7.16
CA LYS A 100 -20.70 0.01 8.46
C LYS A 100 -19.84 -0.85 9.39
N ARG A 101 -18.88 -1.59 8.81
CA ARG A 101 -18.00 -2.53 9.51
C ARG A 101 -16.56 -2.13 9.26
N PHE A 102 -15.75 -2.15 10.32
CA PHE A 102 -14.33 -1.86 10.27
C PHE A 102 -13.59 -2.97 11.03
N PRO A 103 -12.37 -3.37 10.66
CA PRO A 103 -11.65 -4.45 11.35
C PRO A 103 -11.31 -4.12 12.82
N PHE A 104 -11.25 -2.83 13.15
CA PHE A 104 -10.95 -2.31 14.47
C PHE A 104 -12.03 -1.31 14.93
N SER A 105 -12.24 -1.22 16.23
CA SER A 105 -13.14 -0.20 16.78
C SER A 105 -12.54 1.18 16.58
N VAL A 106 -13.27 2.07 15.91
CA VAL A 106 -12.80 3.42 15.56
C VAL A 106 -13.82 4.48 15.94
N VAL A 107 -13.33 5.63 16.38
CA VAL A 107 -14.16 6.79 16.69
C VAL A 107 -14.57 7.48 15.39
N CYS A 108 -15.85 7.80 15.25
CA CYS A 108 -16.33 8.55 14.10
C CYS A 108 -15.87 10.01 14.15
N ILE A 109 -15.09 10.43 13.15
CA ILE A 109 -14.73 11.84 12.93
C ILE A 109 -15.49 12.33 11.70
N ARG A 110 -16.11 13.51 11.77
CA ARG A 110 -16.93 14.08 10.68
C ARG A 110 -16.46 15.49 10.33
N GLY A 111 -16.75 15.90 9.10
CA GLY A 111 -16.57 17.28 8.63
C GLY A 111 -15.12 17.63 8.28
N ARG A 112 -14.71 18.85 8.60
CA ARG A 112 -13.41 19.42 8.20
C ARG A 112 -12.23 18.64 8.77
N THR A 113 -12.32 18.17 10.01
CA THR A 113 -11.25 17.40 10.67
C THR A 113 -10.95 16.09 9.94
N ALA A 114 -11.99 15.38 9.49
CA ALA A 114 -11.82 14.15 8.70
C ALA A 114 -11.15 14.42 7.35
N LYS A 115 -11.51 15.52 6.67
CA LYS A 115 -10.87 15.93 5.41
C LYS A 115 -9.40 16.30 5.61
N MET A 116 -9.06 17.03 6.67
CA MET A 116 -7.66 17.39 6.97
C MET A 116 -6.82 16.15 7.25
N PHE A 117 -7.35 15.21 8.05
CA PHE A 117 -6.68 13.93 8.31
C PHE A 117 -6.43 13.14 7.02
N ALA A 118 -7.46 13.02 6.17
CA ALA A 118 -7.33 12.36 4.88
C ALA A 118 -6.28 13.02 3.98
N LEU A 119 -6.24 14.35 3.94
CA LEU A 119 -5.29 15.10 3.12
C LEU A 119 -3.85 14.87 3.58
N VAL A 120 -3.59 14.87 4.89
CA VAL A 120 -2.27 14.52 5.44
C VAL A 120 -1.87 13.11 5.03
N LEU A 121 -2.77 12.14 5.17
CA LEU A 121 -2.54 10.75 4.74
C LEU A 121 -2.22 10.65 3.24
N MET A 122 -2.98 11.35 2.40
CA MET A 122 -2.74 11.38 0.96
C MET A 122 -1.36 11.98 0.63
N VAL A 123 -0.97 13.08 1.28
CA VAL A 123 0.36 13.69 1.10
C VAL A 123 1.48 12.73 1.50
N VAL A 124 1.36 12.06 2.65
CA VAL A 124 2.34 11.05 3.09
C VAL A 124 2.45 9.91 2.08
N CYS A 125 1.32 9.39 1.61
CA CYS A 125 1.29 8.31 0.62
C CYS A 125 1.91 8.74 -0.71
N THR A 126 1.60 9.95 -1.19
CA THR A 126 2.21 10.50 -2.40
C THR A 126 3.72 10.60 -2.24
N GLY A 127 4.22 11.11 -1.10
CA GLY A 127 5.66 11.18 -0.83
C GLY A 127 6.35 9.80 -0.84
N LEU A 128 5.70 8.79 -0.24
CA LEU A 128 6.20 7.41 -0.29
C LEU A 128 6.22 6.84 -1.71
N LEU A 129 5.17 7.07 -2.51
CA LEU A 129 5.14 6.64 -3.92
C LEU A 129 6.19 7.36 -4.76
N SER A 130 6.38 8.67 -4.57
CA SER A 130 7.42 9.44 -5.25
C SER A 130 8.82 8.92 -4.97
N ARG A 131 9.08 8.46 -3.73
CA ARG A 131 10.36 7.79 -3.38
C ARG A 131 10.56 6.52 -4.19
N GLU A 132 9.55 5.67 -4.32
CA GLU A 132 9.67 4.43 -5.12
C GLU A 132 9.89 4.73 -6.60
N VAL A 133 9.24 5.77 -7.15
CA VAL A 133 9.49 6.24 -8.53
C VAL A 133 10.92 6.74 -8.69
N LEU A 134 11.45 7.50 -7.73
CA LEU A 134 12.85 7.97 -7.76
C LEU A 134 13.86 6.81 -7.76
N VAL A 135 13.60 5.74 -6.99
CA VAL A 135 14.43 4.53 -7.00
C VAL A 135 14.41 3.87 -8.37
N LEU A 136 13.25 3.77 -9.00
CA LEU A 136 13.11 3.20 -10.35
C LEU A 136 13.84 4.03 -11.39
N VAL A 137 13.67 5.35 -11.37
CA VAL A 137 14.35 6.26 -12.31
C VAL A 137 15.87 6.19 -12.13
N ARG A 138 16.36 6.19 -10.89
CA ARG A 138 17.80 6.08 -10.60
C ARG A 138 18.39 4.77 -11.14
N ASN A 139 17.68 3.66 -10.97
CA ASN A 139 18.15 2.35 -11.44
C ASN A 139 17.99 2.16 -12.97
N ALA A 140 17.13 2.93 -13.63
CA ALA A 140 17.02 2.94 -15.09
C ALA A 140 18.10 3.80 -15.77
N LEU A 141 18.65 4.79 -15.06
CA LEU A 141 19.68 5.71 -15.55
C LEU A 141 21.12 5.28 -15.18
N ALA A 142 21.28 4.22 -14.40
CA ALA A 142 22.57 3.66 -13.97
C ALA A 142 22.96 2.44 -14.80
#